data_AF-A0A8H3WWY6-F1
#
_entry.id   AF-A0A8H3WWY6-F1
#
_cell.length_a   1.000
_cell.length_b   1.000
_cell.length_c   1.000
_cell.angle_alpha   90.00
_cell.angle_beta   90.00
_cell.angle_gamma   90.00
#
_symmetry.space_group_name_H-M   'P 1'
#
loop_
_entity.id
_entity.type
_entity.pdbx_description
1 polymer ?
#
loop_
_entity_poly.entity_id
_entity_poly.type
_entity_poly.pdbx_seq_one_letter_code
_entity_poly.pdbx_strand_id
1 'polypeptide(L)'
;MPPQKKNFGPCAIKNCQYNTSKFHKFTKFTTEKAQNSGTLSILEYSHLIPDQYQLCDHHYLLIVEPNRNNPNYSKINEAFQNLQKNRKIF
;
A
#
# COMPACT_ATOMS: atom_id res chain seq x y z
N MET A 1 -33.43 6.27 -2.10
CA MET A 1 -32.11 6.22 -2.76
C MET A 1 -31.13 5.53 -1.81
N PRO A 2 -30.34 4.53 -2.24
CA PRO A 2 -29.29 3.97 -1.39
C PRO A 2 -28.30 5.10 -1.03
N PRO A 3 -27.70 5.08 0.17
CA PRO A 3 -26.72 6.10 0.56
C PRO A 3 -25.61 6.12 -0.48
N GLN A 4 -25.41 7.27 -1.12
CA GLN A 4 -24.32 7.49 -2.05
C GLN A 4 -23.03 7.13 -1.31
N LYS A 5 -22.26 6.17 -1.85
CA LYS A 5 -20.94 5.82 -1.31
C LYS A 5 -20.16 7.13 -1.15
N LYS A 6 -19.85 7.51 0.10
CA LYS A 6 -18.99 8.66 0.39
C LYS A 6 -17.69 8.48 -0.42
N ASN A 7 -17.37 9.45 -1.27
CA ASN A 7 -16.05 9.52 -1.89
C ASN A 7 -15.06 9.87 -0.78
N PHE A 8 -14.24 8.90 -0.35
CA PHE A 8 -13.17 9.12 0.63
C PHE A 8 -11.83 9.50 -0.06
N GLY A 9 -11.86 10.05 -1.27
CA GLY A 9 -10.65 10.60 -1.92
C GLY A 9 -10.21 11.87 -1.20
N PRO A 10 -8.92 12.28 -1.27
CA PRO A 10 -7.84 11.83 -2.15
C PRO A 10 -7.00 10.65 -1.61
N CYS A 11 -5.92 10.31 -2.32
CA CYS A 11 -4.90 9.37 -1.87
C CYS A 11 -4.29 9.82 -0.53
N ALA A 12 -4.24 8.93 0.45
CA ALA A 12 -3.73 9.23 1.79
C ALA A 12 -2.20 9.36 1.87
N ILE A 13 -1.47 8.99 0.81
CA ILE A 13 -0.02 9.17 0.75
C ILE A 13 0.31 10.66 0.62
N LYS A 14 1.08 11.17 1.58
CA LYS A 14 1.57 12.55 1.57
C LYS A 14 2.32 12.83 0.26
N ASN A 15 2.09 14.01 -0.31
CA ASN A 15 2.71 14.46 -1.57
C ASN A 15 2.45 13.54 -2.77
N CYS A 16 1.36 12.75 -2.79
CA CYS A 16 0.96 11.98 -3.97
C CYS A 16 0.75 12.90 -5.19
N GLN A 17 1.65 12.84 -6.17
CA GLN A 17 1.58 13.64 -7.41
C GLN A 17 0.84 12.92 -8.55
N TYR A 18 0.37 11.69 -8.34
CA TYR A 18 -0.33 10.94 -9.38
C TYR A 18 -1.71 11.56 -9.65
N ASN A 19 -1.88 12.10 -10.85
CA ASN A 19 -3.16 12.61 -11.31
C ASN A 19 -4.07 11.42 -11.69
N THR A 20 -4.94 11.03 -10.75
CA THR A 20 -5.89 9.92 -10.93
C THR A 20 -7.23 10.26 -10.31
N SER A 21 -8.30 9.79 -10.96
CA SER A 21 -9.67 9.85 -10.44
C SER A 21 -10.10 8.55 -9.76
N LYS A 22 -9.26 7.50 -9.83
CA LYS A 22 -9.54 6.18 -9.24
C LYS A 22 -8.83 6.04 -7.90
N PHE A 23 -9.61 5.67 -6.89
CA PHE A 23 -9.14 5.46 -5.52
C PHE A 23 -9.71 4.16 -4.98
N HIS A 24 -8.86 3.41 -4.29
CA HIS A 24 -9.19 2.16 -3.65
C HIS A 24 -9.14 2.33 -2.13
N LYS A 25 -10.19 1.84 -1.46
CA LYS A 25 -10.22 1.81 0.00
C LYS A 25 -9.11 0.91 0.53
N PHE A 26 -8.33 1.41 1.48
CA PHE A 26 -7.34 0.63 2.21
C PHE A 26 -8.06 -0.20 3.26
N THR A 27 -8.56 -1.37 2.87
CA THR A 27 -9.38 -2.25 3.73
C THR A 27 -8.50 -3.02 4.72
N LYS A 28 -9.11 -3.63 5.75
CA LYS A 28 -8.40 -4.58 6.63
C LYS A 28 -7.74 -5.72 5.85
N PHE A 29 -8.45 -6.31 4.88
CA PHE A 29 -7.91 -7.36 4.03
C PHE A 29 -6.66 -6.91 3.24
N THR A 30 -6.72 -5.71 2.65
CA THR A 30 -5.58 -5.09 1.98
C THR A 30 -4.41 -4.87 2.95
N THR A 31 -4.71 -4.44 4.18
CA THR A 31 -3.72 -4.20 5.23
C THR A 31 -3.01 -5.50 5.62
N GLU A 32 -3.75 -6.57 5.89
CA GLU A 32 -3.20 -7.89 6.22
C GLU A 32 -2.30 -8.41 5.10
N LYS A 33 -2.74 -8.29 3.85
CA LYS A 33 -1.92 -8.67 2.68
C LYS A 33 -0.62 -7.87 2.61
N ALA A 34 -0.69 -6.56 2.86
CA ALA A 34 0.47 -5.68 2.84
C ALA A 34 1.43 -5.89 4.03
N GLN A 35 0.90 -6.26 5.19
CA GLN A 35 1.69 -6.64 6.38
C GLN A 35 2.41 -7.98 6.15
N ASN A 36 1.71 -8.99 5.64
CA ASN A 36 2.29 -10.30 5.34
C ASN A 36 3.39 -10.23 4.28
N SER A 37 3.24 -9.32 3.32
CA SER A 37 4.26 -9.02 2.31
C SER A 37 5.31 -8.00 2.76
N GLY A 38 5.24 -7.48 3.99
CA GLY A 38 6.16 -6.47 4.53
C GLY A 38 6.17 -5.13 3.80
N THR A 39 5.29 -4.93 2.81
CA THR A 39 5.28 -3.76 1.94
C THR A 39 4.93 -2.48 2.68
N LEU A 40 4.09 -2.56 3.72
CA LEU A 40 3.78 -1.38 4.55
C LEU A 40 5.02 -0.79 5.23
N SER A 41 5.90 -1.64 5.76
CA SER A 41 7.13 -1.18 6.40
C SER A 41 8.12 -0.63 5.38
N ILE A 42 8.29 -1.32 4.25
CA ILE A 42 9.25 -0.93 3.20
C ILE A 42 8.88 0.39 2.53
N LEU A 43 7.58 0.62 2.31
CA LEU A 43 7.07 1.83 1.70
C LEU A 43 6.82 2.95 2.72
N GLU A 44 7.08 2.72 4.01
CA GLU A 44 6.79 3.65 5.11
C GLU A 44 5.30 4.02 5.23
N TYR A 45 4.43 3.10 4.83
CA TYR A 45 2.97 3.25 4.83
C TYR A 45 2.31 2.73 6.12
N SER A 46 3.09 2.46 7.17
CA SER A 46 2.58 1.99 8.47
C SER A 46 1.61 2.96 9.15
N HIS A 47 1.59 4.22 8.75
CA HIS A 47 0.66 5.24 9.26
C HIS A 47 -0.76 5.11 8.67
N LEU A 48 -0.96 4.26 7.66
CA LEU A 48 -2.27 4.08 7.05
C LEU A 48 -3.21 3.30 7.98
N ILE A 49 -4.37 3.90 8.29
CA ILE A 49 -5.42 3.30 9.10
C ILE A 49 -6.42 2.55 8.18
N PRO A 50 -6.64 1.25 8.42
CA PRO A 50 -7.60 0.46 7.66
C PRO A 50 -9.00 1.05 7.75
N ASP A 51 -9.74 0.95 6.65
CA ASP A 51 -11.10 1.43 6.46
C ASP A 51 -11.33 2.95 6.56
N GLN A 52 -10.31 3.72 6.90
CA GLN A 52 -10.37 5.19 7.00
C GLN A 52 -9.72 5.88 5.80
N TYR A 53 -8.74 5.25 5.17
CA TYR A 53 -8.00 5.82 4.05
C TYR A 53 -8.31 5.18 2.72
N GLN A 54 -8.05 5.96 1.66
CA GLN A 54 -7.99 5.46 0.30
C GLN A 54 -6.61 5.73 -0.31
N LEU A 55 -6.25 4.94 -1.30
CA LEU A 55 -5.02 5.05 -2.06
C LEU A 55 -5.37 5.18 -3.54
N CYS A 56 -4.57 5.91 -4.30
CA CYS A 56 -4.65 5.83 -5.75
C CYS A 56 -4.25 4.42 -6.24
N ASP A 57 -4.64 4.07 -7.46
CA ASP A 57 -4.29 2.79 -8.10
C ASP A 57 -2.80 2.48 -7.99
N HIS A 58 -1.93 3.48 -8.19
CA HIS A 58 -0.48 3.28 -8.12
C HIS A 58 -0.02 2.82 -6.72
N HIS A 59 -0.39 3.56 -5.67
CA HIS A 59 0.00 3.20 -4.30
C HIS A 59 -0.72 1.97 -3.79
N TYR A 60 -1.97 1.74 -4.22
CA TYR A 60 -2.71 0.52 -3.89
C TYR A 60 -2.02 -0.71 -4.47
N LEU A 61 -1.64 -0.69 -5.75
CA LEU A 61 -0.97 -1.84 -6.36
C LEU A 61 0.40 -2.12 -5.75
N LEU A 62 1.15 -1.08 -5.35
CA LEU A 62 2.43 -1.23 -4.64
C LEU A 62 2.32 -2.08 -3.37
N ILE A 63 1.20 -1.97 -2.63
CA ILE A 63 0.99 -2.73 -1.39
C ILE A 63 0.32 -4.09 -1.62
N VAL A 64 -0.62 -4.22 -2.58
CA VAL A 64 -1.37 -5.48 -2.78
C VAL A 64 -0.72 -6.42 -3.77
N GLU A 65 0.02 -5.91 -4.73
CA GLU A 65 0.58 -6.66 -5.85
C GLU A 65 2.00 -6.18 -6.19
N PRO A 66 2.93 -6.15 -5.21
CA PRO A 66 4.29 -5.65 -5.44
C PRO A 66 4.98 -6.37 -6.61
N ASN A 67 4.71 -7.65 -6.81
CA ASN A 67 5.36 -8.52 -7.82
C ASN A 67 4.80 -8.35 -9.25
N ARG A 68 3.79 -7.51 -9.48
CA ARG A 68 3.10 -7.44 -10.77
C ARG A 68 3.76 -6.45 -11.73
N ASN A 69 4.96 -6.78 -12.21
CA ASN A 69 5.75 -5.97 -13.15
C ASN A 69 5.92 -4.50 -12.71
N ASN A 70 5.94 -4.25 -11.40
CA ASN A 70 6.18 -2.91 -10.91
C ASN A 70 7.68 -2.58 -11.08
N PRO A 71 8.06 -1.50 -11.77
CA PRO A 71 9.48 -1.14 -11.93
C PRO A 71 10.18 -0.91 -10.58
N ASN A 72 9.44 -0.55 -9.53
CA ASN A 72 9.98 -0.40 -8.18
C ASN A 72 10.05 -1.72 -7.39
N TYR A 73 9.59 -2.84 -7.98
CA TYR A 73 9.60 -4.15 -7.31
C TYR A 73 11.01 -4.60 -6.92
N SER A 74 12.04 -4.35 -7.74
CA SER A 74 13.42 -4.73 -7.39
C SER A 74 13.86 -4.10 -6.07
N LYS A 75 13.58 -2.80 -5.89
CA LYS A 75 13.92 -2.06 -4.66
C LYS A 75 13.13 -2.56 -3.46
N ILE A 76 11.83 -2.83 -3.65
CA ILE A 76 10.97 -3.40 -2.59
C ILE A 76 11.45 -4.80 -2.23
N ASN A 77 11.81 -5.62 -3.22
CA ASN A 77 12.30 -6.98 -3.03
C ASN A 77 13.67 -7.01 -2.34
N GLU A 78 14.61 -6.15 -2.74
CA GLU A 78 15.91 -6.00 -2.05
C GLU A 78 15.73 -5.60 -0.58
N ALA A 79 14.89 -4.60 -0.31
CA ALA A 79 14.55 -4.20 1.06
C ALA A 79 13.89 -5.35 1.84
N PHE A 80 13.00 -6.11 1.20
CA PHE A 80 12.35 -7.28 1.80
C PHE A 80 13.36 -8.38 2.16
N GLN A 81 14.28 -8.71 1.26
CA GLN A 81 15.34 -9.69 1.51
C GLN A 81 16.27 -9.25 2.65
N ASN A 82 16.62 -7.96 2.71
CA ASN A 82 17.44 -7.41 3.79
C ASN A 82 16.72 -7.43 5.14
N LEU A 83 15.42 -7.12 5.18
CA LEU A 83 14.60 -7.24 6.39
C LEU A 83 14.49 -8.70 6.86
N GLN A 84 14.30 -9.65 5.95
CA GLN A 84 14.25 -11.07 6.30
C GLN A 84 15.60 -11.59 6.81
N LYS A 85 16.72 -11.15 6.24
CA LYS A 85 18.07 -11.47 6.74
C LYS A 85 18.27 -10.94 8.16
N ASN A 86 17.88 -9.69 8.43
CA ASN A 86 18.03 -9.08 9.75
C ASN A 86 17.12 -9.72 10.82
N ARG A 87 15.93 -10.22 10.44
CA ARG A 87 15.04 -10.95 11.38
C ARG A 87 15.50 -12.36 11.73
N LYS A 88 16.42 -12.96 10.96
CA LYS A 88 16.96 -14.31 11.23
C LYS A 88 18.16 -14.32 12.20
N ILE A 89 18.56 -13.15 12.71
CA ILE A 89 19.76 -12.97 13.56
C ILE A 89 19.39 -12.90 15.06
N PHE A 90 18.15 -13.21 15.45
CA PHE A 90 17.72 -13.31 16.85
C PHE A 90 17.11 -14.68 17.13
#